data_AF-A0A1I0ZI76-F1
#
_entry.id   AF-A0A1I0ZI76-F1
#
_cell.length_a   1.000
_cell.length_b   1.000
_cell.length_c   1.000
_cell.angle_alpha   90.00
_cell.angle_beta   90.00
_cell.angle_gamma   90.00
#
_symmetry.space_group_name_H-M   'P 1'
#
loop_
_entity.id
_entity.type
_entity.pdbx_description
1 polymer ?
#
loop_
_entity_poly.entity_id
_entity_poly.type
_entity_poly.pdbx_seq_one_letter_code
_entity_poly.pdbx_strand_id
1 'polypeptide(L)' 'MSNLDIVHTGFAIKKNGRIHLMHASSKKSAVEISELPLADYLKANKTQSGYRVSRFAKSAIQAYTPVFKK' A
#
# COMPACT_ATOMS: atom_id res chain seq x y z
N MET A 1 11.65 -11.81 13.94
CA MET A 1 10.85 -10.67 14.43
C MET A 1 9.83 -11.24 15.41
N SER A 2 10.08 -11.12 16.71
CA SER A 2 9.12 -11.51 17.74
C SER A 2 8.24 -10.32 18.09
N ASN A 3 6.92 -10.54 18.21
CA ASN A 3 5.93 -9.53 18.64
C ASN A 3 5.74 -8.33 17.69
N LEU A 4 5.78 -8.55 16.37
CA LEU A 4 5.49 -7.50 15.37
C LEU A 4 4.30 -7.90 14.49
N ASP A 5 3.26 -7.05 14.45
CA ASP A 5 2.01 -7.35 13.75
C ASP A 5 2.01 -6.91 12.27
N ILE A 6 2.66 -5.79 11.94
CA ILE A 6 2.69 -5.21 10.58
C ILE A 6 4.13 -4.82 10.24
N VAL A 7 4.67 -5.41 9.17
CA VAL A 7 6.04 -5.15 8.70
C VAL A 7 6.13 -4.11 7.59
N HIS A 8 5.03 -3.86 6.88
CA HIS A 8 5.01 -2.98 5.71
C HIS A 8 3.60 -2.53 5.37
N THR A 9 3.47 -1.38 4.72
CA THR A 9 2.18 -0.79 4.30
C THR A 9 2.25 -0.18 2.91
N GLY A 10 1.11 -0.09 2.24
CA GLY A 10 0.96 0.55 0.94
C GLY A 10 -0.49 0.62 0.50
N PHE A 11 -0.73 1.08 -0.72
CA PHE A 11 -2.06 1.15 -1.32
C PHE A 11 -2.26 0.01 -2.33
N ALA A 12 -3.44 -0.60 -2.29
CA ALA A 12 -3.85 -1.55 -3.31
C ALA A 12 -4.21 -0.80 -4.61
N ILE A 13 -3.57 -1.16 -5.73
CA ILE A 13 -3.84 -0.59 -7.05
C ILE A 13 -4.22 -1.71 -8.01
N LYS A 14 -5.26 -1.51 -8.82
CA LYS A 14 -5.64 -2.43 -9.88
C LYS A 14 -4.81 -2.12 -11.14
N LYS A 15 -4.02 -3.08 -11.60
CA LYS A 15 -3.22 -3.00 -12.84
C LYS A 15 -3.44 -4.28 -13.62
N ASN A 16 -3.81 -4.15 -14.90
CA ASN A 16 -4.05 -5.29 -15.80
C ASN A 16 -5.02 -6.34 -15.21
N GLY A 17 -6.08 -5.89 -14.53
CA GLY A 17 -7.07 -6.77 -13.91
C GLY A 17 -6.66 -7.40 -12.57
N ARG A 18 -5.40 -7.26 -12.14
CA ARG A 18 -4.89 -7.81 -10.87
C ARG A 18 -4.57 -6.71 -9.86
N ILE A 19 -4.53 -7.07 -8.58
CA ILE A 19 -4.14 -6.16 -7.51
C ILE A 19 -2.63 -6.17 -7.35
N HIS A 20 -2.03 -4.99 -7.35
CA HIS A 20 -0.62 -4.72 -7.08
C HIS A 20 -0.51 -3.81 -5.86
N LEU A 21 0.68 -3.75 -5.27
CA LEU A 21 0.97 -2.91 -4.12
C LEU A 21 1.73 -1.66 -4.57
N MET A 22 1.17 -0.48 -4.33
CA MET A 22 1.90 0.79 -4.44
C MET A 22 2.48 1.14 -3.07
N HIS A 23 3.80 1.21 -2.96
CA HIS A 23 4.48 1.43 -1.69
C HIS A 23 5.83 2.13 -1.86
N ALA A 24 6.33 2.72 -0.77
CA ALA A 24 7.73 3.13 -0.70
C ALA A 24 8.61 1.89 -0.62
N SER A 25 9.52 1.74 -1.57
CA SER A 25 10.43 0.60 -1.65
C SER A 25 11.77 0.97 -1.06
N SER A 26 12.16 0.33 0.05
CA SER A 26 13.51 0.48 0.61
C SER A 26 14.59 -0.04 -0.33
N LYS A 27 14.25 -0.97 -1.25
CA LYS A 27 15.19 -1.52 -2.23
C LYS A 27 15.47 -0.54 -3.37
N LYS A 28 14.45 0.20 -3.82
CA LYS A 28 14.57 1.16 -4.94
C LYS A 28 14.66 2.62 -4.49
N SER A 29 14.58 2.89 -3.18
CA SER A 29 14.56 4.23 -2.57
C SER A 29 13.54 5.19 -3.21
N ALA A 30 12.42 4.64 -3.69
CA ALA A 30 11.40 5.37 -4.41
C ALA A 30 10.02 4.75 -4.16
N VAL A 31 8.97 5.51 -4.45
CA VAL A 31 7.61 4.97 -4.51
C VAL A 31 7.47 4.18 -5.80
N GLU A 32 7.06 2.93 -5.69
CA GLU A 32 6.85 2.05 -6.84
C GLU A 32 5.53 1.29 -6.74
N ILE A 33 5.10 0.76 -7.88
CA ILE A 33 4.05 -0.24 -7.97
C ILE A 33 4.74 -1.59 -8.16
N SER A 34 4.41 -2.57 -7.31
CA SER A 34 4.98 -3.90 -7.37
C SER A 34 4.83 -4.51 -8.78
N GLU A 35 5.92 -5.07 -9.30
CA GLU A 35 5.92 -5.74 -10.61
C GLU A 35 5.03 -6.99 -10.56
N LEU A 36 5.12 -7.73 -9.46
CA LEU A 36 4.26 -8.87 -9.17
C LEU A 36 2.93 -8.42 -8.55
N PRO A 37 1.84 -9.12 -8.86
CA PRO A 37 0.58 -8.95 -8.15
C PRO A 37 0.72 -9.29 -6.66
N LEU A 38 -0.13 -8.68 -5.82
CA LEU A 38 -0.04 -8.74 -4.36
C LEU A 38 0.05 -10.18 -3.82
N ALA A 39 -0.73 -11.11 -4.36
CA ALA A 39 -0.69 -12.51 -3.94
C ALA A 39 0.67 -13.17 -4.18
N ASP A 40 1.31 -12.88 -5.33
CA ASP A 40 2.59 -13.45 -5.71
C ASP A 40 3.74 -12.75 -4.97
N TYR A 41 3.62 -11.43 -4.77
CA TYR A 41 4.52 -10.64 -3.94
C TYR A 41 4.59 -11.17 -2.50
N LEU A 42 3.44 -11.46 -1.88
CA LEU A 42 3.38 -11.98 -0.51
C LEU A 42 3.91 -13.42 -0.43
N LYS A 43 3.58 -14.29 -1.40
CA LYS A 43 4.10 -15.66 -1.45
C LYS A 43 5.64 -15.71 -1.50
N ALA A 44 6.28 -14.71 -2.10
CA ALA A 44 7.74 -14.62 -2.14
C ALA A 44 8.37 -14.33 -0.77
N ASN A 45 7.61 -13.77 0.18
CA ASN A 45 8.13 -13.39 1.50
C ASN A 45 7.56 -14.25 2.64
N LYS A 46 8.31 -15.28 3.05
CA LYS A 46 7.93 -16.21 4.12
C LYS A 46 7.76 -15.57 5.51
N THR A 47 8.27 -14.35 5.71
CA THR A 47 8.12 -13.64 7.00
C THR A 47 6.77 -12.94 7.14
N GLN A 48 6.00 -12.85 6.07
CA GLN A 48 4.69 -12.21 6.03
C GLN A 48 3.60 -13.29 6.04
N SER A 49 2.71 -13.23 7.03
CA SER A 49 1.58 -14.16 7.14
C SER A 49 0.39 -13.78 6.25
N GLY A 50 0.33 -12.53 5.78
CA GLY A 50 -0.75 -12.03 4.95
C GLY A 50 -0.82 -10.51 4.92
N TYR A 51 -2.02 -9.96 4.70
CA TYR A 51 -2.28 -8.53 4.66
C TYR A 51 -3.58 -8.20 5.42
N ARG A 52 -3.63 -6.98 5.97
CA ARG A 52 -4.88 -6.37 6.46
C ARG A 52 -5.37 -5.35 5.44
N VAL A 53 -6.68 -5.27 5.26
CA VAL A 53 -7.32 -4.31 4.35
C VAL A 53 -8.00 -3.24 5.17
N SER A 54 -7.61 -1.99 4.92
CA SER A 54 -8.29 -0.81 5.43
C SER A 54 -8.83 -0.01 4.26
N ARG A 55 -10.01 0.57 4.43
CA ARG A 55 -10.63 1.47 3.47
C ARG A 55 -11.02 2.74 4.22
N PHE A 56 -10.81 3.89 3.60
CA PHE A 56 -11.37 5.13 4.13
C PHE A 56 -12.89 4.98 4.25
N ALA A 57 -13.39 5.04 5.47
CA ALA A 57 -14.79 5.29 5.70
C ALA A 57 -15.06 6.73 5.25
N LYS A 58 -16.15 6.96 4.51
CA LYS A 58 -16.62 8.32 4.27
C LYS A 58 -16.98 8.92 5.63
N SER A 59 -16.07 9.68 6.24
CA SER A 59 -16.44 10.67 7.25
C SER A 59 -16.83 11.94 6.51
N ALA A 60 -17.98 12.50 6.84
CA ALA A 60 -18.36 13.82 6.34
C ALA A 60 -17.39 14.86 6.90
N ILE A 61 -16.34 15.22 6.16
CA ILE A 61 -15.53 16.41 6.45
C ILE A 61 -15.25 17.16 5.15
N GLN A 62 -15.94 18.31 5.08
CA GLN A 62 -15.57 19.62 4.53
C GLN A 62 -14.46 19.64 3.47
N ALA A 63 -14.80 20.15 2.29
CA ALA A 63 -13.86 20.52 1.24
C ALA A 63 -12.65 21.29 1.83
N TYR A 64 -11.48 20.67 1.80
CA TYR A 64 -10.21 21.39 1.92
C TYR A 64 -9.95 22.05 0.56
N THR A 65 -10.22 23.36 0.47
CA THR A 65 -9.82 24.16 -0.69
C THR A 65 -8.42 24.72 -0.41
N PRO A 66 -7.36 24.23 -1.07
CA PRO A 66 -6.04 24.83 -0.91
C PRO A 66 -6.06 26.24 -1.50
N VAL A 67 -5.91 27.25 -0.65
CA VAL A 67 -5.61 28.61 -1.10
C VAL A 67 -4.13 28.64 -1.45
N PHE A 68 -3.80 28.27 -2.69
CA PHE A 68 -2.51 28.66 -3.27
C PHE A 68 -2.58 30.17 -3.55
N LYS A 69 -2.06 30.98 -2.62
CA LYS A 69 -1.68 32.37 -2.93
C LYS A 69 -0.42 32.31 -3.79
N LYS A 70 -0.49 33.01 -4.93
CA LYS A 70 0.63 33.26 -5.85
C LYS A 70 1.78 33.98 -5.13
#